data_AF-A0A3Q0F7M4-F1
#
_entry.id   AF-A0A3Q0F7M4-F1
#
_cell.length_a   1.000
_cell.length_b   1.000
_cell.length_c   1.000
_cell.angle_alpha   90.00
_cell.angle_beta   90.00
_cell.angle_gamma   90.00
#
_symmetry.space_group_name_H-M   'P 1'
#
loop_
_entity.id
_entity.type
_entity.pdbx_description
1 polymer ?
#
loop_
_entity_poly.entity_id
_entity_poly.type
_entity_poly.pdbx_seq_one_letter_code
_entity_poly.pdbx_strand_id
1 'polypeptide(L)'
;MVYAAVKSDKIDTDVLTKAREACYKVRDAFYACLENESDKKPTEIASVGLLYPLECKQCRNEYVKQCRSSWVKHFDRQYCQNKRVQTLLDDKGSTRDNLSTLD
;
A
#
# COMPACT_ATOMS: atom_id res chain seq x y z
N MET A 1 -35.27 1.48 28.52
CA MET A 1 -34.04 0.68 28.24
C MET A 1 -33.21 1.28 27.09
N VAL A 2 -32.98 2.60 27.06
CA VAL A 2 -32.31 3.27 25.91
C VAL A 2 -30.81 3.49 26.16
N TYR A 3 -30.38 3.56 27.42
CA TYR A 3 -28.99 3.84 27.79
C TYR A 3 -27.98 2.72 27.52
N ALA A 4 -28.42 1.45 27.52
CA ALA A 4 -27.54 0.31 27.27
C ALA A 4 -27.25 0.13 25.76
N ALA A 5 -28.26 0.31 24.91
CA ALA A 5 -28.13 0.20 23.46
C ALA A 5 -27.14 1.23 22.88
N VAL A 6 -27.29 2.51 23.25
CA VAL A 6 -26.41 3.60 22.76
C VAL A 6 -24.96 3.43 23.20
N LYS A 7 -24.70 2.81 24.37
CA LYS A 7 -23.33 2.52 24.81
C LYS A 7 -22.71 1.36 24.04
N SER A 8 -23.49 0.32 23.73
CA SER A 8 -23.03 -0.81 22.92
C SER A 8 -22.63 -0.35 21.51
N ASP A 9 -23.49 0.44 20.86
CA ASP A 9 -23.25 0.94 19.50
C ASP A 9 -21.96 1.76 19.42
N LYS A 10 -21.70 2.61 20.42
CA LYS A 10 -20.46 3.40 20.48
C LYS A 10 -19.21 2.52 20.65
N ILE A 11 -19.25 1.51 21.51
CA ILE A 11 -18.13 0.59 21.71
C ILE A 11 -17.85 -0.18 20.41
N ASP A 12 -18.88 -0.68 19.74
CA ASP A 12 -18.73 -1.41 18.47
C ASP A 12 -18.13 -0.53 17.36
N THR A 13 -18.56 0.74 17.26
CA THR A 13 -17.96 1.69 16.32
C THR A 13 -16.50 2.02 16.63
N ASP A 14 -16.12 2.12 17.90
CA ASP A 14 -14.73 2.35 18.32
C ASP A 14 -13.83 1.15 17.98
N VAL A 15 -14.30 -0.07 18.24
CA VAL A 15 -13.59 -1.31 17.88
C VAL A 15 -13.38 -1.41 16.37
N LEU A 16 -14.41 -1.11 15.57
CA LEU A 16 -14.30 -1.13 14.11
C LEU A 16 -13.35 -0.04 13.58
N THR A 17 -13.37 1.15 14.19
CA THR A 17 -12.46 2.25 13.84
C THR A 17 -11.01 1.86 14.12
N LYS A 18 -10.72 1.36 15.32
CA LYS A 18 -9.39 0.87 15.71
C LYS A 18 -8.88 -0.25 14.81
N ALA A 19 -9.75 -1.18 14.41
CA ALA A 19 -9.38 -2.25 13.49
C ALA A 19 -8.97 -1.70 12.10
N ARG A 20 -9.67 -0.67 11.60
CA ARG A 20 -9.32 0.00 10.33
C ARG A 20 -8.00 0.77 10.44
N GLU A 21 -7.81 1.53 11.51
CA GLU A 21 -6.57 2.27 11.77
C GLU A 21 -5.36 1.33 11.83
N ALA A 22 -5.50 0.21 12.55
CA ALA A 22 -4.45 -0.80 12.62
C ALA A 22 -4.11 -1.37 11.24
N CYS A 23 -5.12 -1.67 10.42
CA CYS A 23 -4.93 -2.12 9.04
C CYS A 23 -4.20 -1.06 8.19
N TYR A 24 -4.60 0.22 8.27
CA TYR A 24 -3.93 1.29 7.52
C TYR A 24 -2.47 1.45 7.94
N LYS A 25 -2.18 1.39 9.24
CA LYS A 25 -0.82 1.51 9.75
C LYS A 25 0.13 0.46 9.16
N VAL A 26 -0.27 -0.82 9.15
CA VAL A 26 0.59 -1.88 8.60
C VAL A 26 0.63 -1.88 7.07
N ARG A 27 -0.45 -1.45 6.40
CA ARG A 27 -0.47 -1.21 4.96
C ARG A 27 0.56 -0.16 4.57
N ASP A 28 0.55 0.97 5.27
CA ASP A 28 1.43 2.10 4.98
C ASP A 28 2.89 1.72 5.27
N ALA A 29 3.14 0.94 6.32
CA ALA A 29 4.47 0.38 6.57
C ALA A 29 4.96 -0.54 5.43
N PHE A 30 4.09 -1.40 4.89
CA PHE A 30 4.45 -2.24 3.74
C PHE A 30 4.79 -1.40 2.51
N TYR A 31 3.98 -0.42 2.13
CA TYR A 31 4.26 0.41 0.96
C TYR A 31 5.46 1.33 1.17
N ALA A 32 5.67 1.87 2.38
CA ALA A 32 6.89 2.62 2.70
C ALA A 32 8.14 1.74 2.54
N CYS A 33 8.07 0.46 2.92
CA CYS A 33 9.15 -0.48 2.67
C CYS A 33 9.43 -0.64 1.16
N LEU A 34 8.39 -0.72 0.32
CA LEU A 34 8.58 -0.80 -1.15
C LEU A 34 9.27 0.43 -1.73
N GLU A 35 8.95 1.62 -1.23
CA GLU A 35 9.63 2.85 -1.64
C GLU A 35 11.10 2.84 -1.23
N ASN A 36 11.37 2.52 0.03
CA ASN A 36 12.71 2.53 0.61
C ASN A 36 13.62 1.47 -0.01
N GLU A 37 13.05 0.34 -0.42
CA GLU A 37 13.77 -0.81 -0.97
C GLU A 37 13.59 -0.93 -2.49
N SER A 38 13.31 0.18 -3.17
CA SER A 38 13.02 0.23 -4.61
C SER A 38 14.19 -0.21 -5.49
N ASP A 39 15.44 -0.07 -5.02
CA ASP A 39 16.65 -0.51 -5.71
C ASP A 39 16.87 -2.04 -5.61
N LYS A 40 16.14 -2.73 -4.73
CA LYS A 40 16.33 -4.17 -4.50
C LYS A 40 15.55 -5.01 -5.50
N LYS A 41 16.11 -6.16 -5.85
CA LYS A 41 15.48 -7.11 -6.77
C LYS A 41 14.17 -7.66 -6.19
N PRO A 42 13.03 -7.48 -6.87
CA PRO A 42 11.78 -8.11 -6.46
C PRO A 42 11.88 -9.64 -6.63
N THR A 43 11.67 -10.37 -5.53
CA THR A 43 11.75 -11.84 -5.49
C THR A 43 10.46 -12.48 -5.01
N GLU A 44 9.56 -11.68 -4.44
CA GLU A 44 8.31 -12.12 -3.87
C GLU A 44 7.12 -11.51 -4.62
N ILE A 45 5.97 -12.17 -4.53
CA ILE A 45 4.75 -11.79 -5.25
C ILE A 45 3.61 -11.60 -4.24
N ALA A 46 3.02 -10.42 -4.24
CA ALA A 46 1.85 -10.05 -3.46
C ALA A 46 0.55 -10.32 -4.26
N SER A 47 -0.58 -9.80 -3.81
CA SER A 47 -1.81 -9.95 -4.58
C SER A 47 -1.75 -9.12 -5.87
N VAL A 48 -2.60 -9.48 -6.83
CA VAL A 48 -2.70 -8.81 -8.15
C VAL A 48 -1.37 -8.66 -8.91
N GLY A 49 -0.38 -9.51 -8.62
CA GLY A 49 0.92 -9.53 -9.29
C GLY A 49 1.88 -8.43 -8.86
N LEU A 50 1.62 -7.74 -7.74
CA LEU A 50 2.54 -6.75 -7.18
C LEU A 50 3.84 -7.46 -6.75
N LEU A 51 4.96 -7.15 -7.40
CA LEU A 51 6.27 -7.70 -7.05
C LEU A 51 6.91 -6.87 -5.93
N TYR A 52 7.59 -7.52 -4.99
CA TYR A 52 8.28 -6.85 -3.89
C TYR A 52 9.58 -7.56 -3.45
N PRO A 53 10.52 -6.85 -2.82
CA PRO A 53 11.77 -7.42 -2.34
C PRO A 53 11.58 -8.23 -1.05
N LEU A 54 12.47 -9.20 -0.79
CA LEU A 54 12.36 -10.14 0.34
C LEU A 54 12.32 -9.41 1.69
N GLU A 55 12.99 -8.26 1.79
CA GLU A 55 13.09 -7.41 2.97
C GLU A 55 11.72 -6.91 3.43
N CYS A 56 10.78 -6.70 2.50
CA CYS A 56 9.43 -6.26 2.82
C CYS A 56 8.49 -7.42 3.19
N LYS A 57 8.96 -8.67 3.21
CA LYS A 57 8.15 -9.85 3.53
C LYS A 57 7.58 -9.83 4.94
N GLN A 58 8.32 -9.31 5.91
CA GLN A 58 7.80 -9.18 7.27
C GLN A 58 6.62 -8.18 7.32
N CYS A 59 6.80 -6.98 6.79
CA CYS A 59 5.73 -5.98 6.71
C CYS A 59 4.53 -6.50 5.90
N ARG A 60 4.79 -7.28 4.84
CA ARG A 60 3.73 -7.94 4.07
C ARG A 60 2.90 -8.91 4.91
N ASN A 61 3.55 -9.74 5.72
CA ASN A 61 2.86 -10.70 6.58
C ASN A 61 1.96 -10.01 7.61
N GLU A 62 2.46 -8.92 8.22
CA GLU A 62 1.69 -8.12 9.16
C GLU A 62 0.49 -7.44 8.48
N TYR A 63 0.71 -6.88 7.29
CA TYR A 63 -0.33 -6.28 6.48
C TYR A 63 -1.46 -7.26 6.14
N VAL A 64 -1.12 -8.45 5.65
CA VAL A 64 -2.12 -9.49 5.31
C VAL A 64 -2.83 -10.03 6.56
N LYS A 65 -2.14 -10.08 7.71
CA LYS A 65 -2.73 -10.54 8.98
C LYS A 65 -3.74 -9.54 9.54
N GLN A 66 -3.44 -8.24 9.46
CA GLN A 66 -4.26 -7.20 10.09
C GLN A 66 -5.43 -6.75 9.21
N CYS A 67 -5.28 -6.82 7.88
CA CYS A 67 -6.27 -6.32 6.94
C CYS A 67 -7.18 -7.42 6.39
N ARG A 68 -8.43 -7.06 6.07
CA ARG A 68 -9.34 -7.95 5.33
C ARG A 68 -8.75 -8.26 3.95
N SER A 69 -8.87 -9.50 3.49
CA SER A 69 -8.32 -9.94 2.19
C SER A 69 -8.83 -9.11 1.00
N SER A 70 -10.11 -8.71 1.01
CA SER A 70 -10.68 -7.83 -0.03
C SER A 70 -10.05 -6.44 -0.03
N TRP A 71 -9.69 -5.92 1.14
CA TRP A 71 -9.00 -4.64 1.30
C TRP A 71 -7.56 -4.75 0.81
N VAL A 72 -6.85 -5.83 1.16
CA VAL A 72 -5.49 -6.10 0.67
C VAL A 72 -5.46 -6.10 -0.87
N LYS A 73 -6.38 -6.87 -1.49
CA LYS A 73 -6.48 -6.94 -2.95
C LYS A 73 -6.81 -5.59 -3.59
N HIS A 74 -7.67 -4.79 -2.94
CA HIS A 74 -8.03 -3.46 -3.42
C HIS A 74 -6.84 -2.49 -3.34
N PHE A 75 -6.18 -2.41 -2.20
CA PHE A 75 -5.05 -1.50 -2.01
C PHE A 75 -3.83 -1.90 -2.85
N ASP A 76 -3.52 -3.19 -2.98
CA ASP A 76 -2.40 -3.62 -3.85
C ASP A 76 -2.67 -3.17 -5.30
N ARG A 77 -3.93 -3.27 -5.77
CA ARG A 77 -4.33 -2.77 -7.09
C ARG A 77 -4.17 -1.26 -7.21
N GLN A 78 -4.62 -0.51 -6.20
CA GLN A 78 -4.50 0.95 -6.16
C GLN A 78 -3.02 1.38 -6.19
N TYR A 79 -2.16 0.73 -5.40
CA TYR A 79 -0.74 1.01 -5.38
C TYR A 79 -0.09 0.77 -6.75
N CYS A 80 -0.34 -0.38 -7.39
CA CYS A 80 0.15 -0.66 -8.75
C CYS A 80 -0.32 0.39 -9.79
N GLN A 81 -1.58 0.81 -9.71
CA GLN A 81 -2.13 1.82 -10.61
C GLN A 81 -1.44 3.17 -10.40
N ASN A 82 -1.27 3.60 -9.16
CA ASN A 82 -0.64 4.86 -8.82
C ASN A 82 0.84 4.87 -9.21
N LYS A 83 1.57 3.78 -8.96
CA LYS A 83 2.97 3.64 -9.38
C LYS A 83 3.15 3.72 -10.87
N ARG A 84 2.30 3.00 -11.63
CA ARG A 84 2.31 3.10 -13.09
C ARG A 84 2.07 4.53 -13.57
N VAL A 85 1.12 5.25 -12.96
CA VAL A 85 0.86 6.65 -13.31
C VAL A 85 2.08 7.51 -12.99
N GLN A 86 2.70 7.34 -11.82
CA GLN A 86 3.90 8.10 -11.44
C GLN A 86 5.05 7.88 -12.43
N THR A 87 5.38 6.63 -12.78
CA THR A 87 6.43 6.33 -13.77
C THR A 87 6.15 6.99 -15.11
N LEU A 88 4.89 6.97 -15.59
CA LEU A 88 4.52 7.63 -16.84
C LEU A 88 4.66 9.16 -16.79
N LEU A 89 4.54 9.77 -15.61
CA LEU A 89 4.75 11.21 -15.42
C LEU A 89 6.25 11.53 -15.36
N ASP A 90 7.03 10.69 -14.67
CA ASP A 90 8.49 10.83 -14.57
C ASP A 90 9.16 10.67 -15.95
N ASP A 91 8.73 9.67 -16.74
CA ASP A 91 9.24 9.41 -18.09
C ASP A 91 8.99 10.58 -19.05
N LYS A 92 7.87 11.29 -18.90
CA LYS A 92 7.58 12.49 -19.72
C LYS A 92 8.50 13.67 -19.41
N GLY A 93 9.10 13.70 -18.23
CA GLY A 93 10.12 14.68 -17.86
C GLY A 93 11.49 14.39 -18.47
N SER A 94 11.83 13.11 -18.69
CA SER A 94 13.19 12.69 -19.06
C SER A 94 13.52 12.83 -20.57
N THR A 95 12.51 12.96 -21.44
CA THR A 95 12.72 13.01 -22.92
C THR A 95 13.13 14.39 -23.45
N ARG A 96 13.27 15.44 -22.61
CA ARG A 96 13.51 16.82 -23.08
C ARG A 96 14.97 17.29 -23.04
N ASP A 97 15.90 16.52 -22.46
CA ASP A 97 17.28 17.00 -22.24
C ASP A 97 18.37 16.35 -23.11
N ASN A 98 18.01 15.60 -24.16
CA ASN A 98 18.99 14.95 -25.06
C ASN A 98 18.80 15.26 -26.55
N LEU A 99 18.49 16.52 -26.91
CA LEU A 99 18.52 16.98 -28.31
C LEU A 99 19.27 18.30 -28.52
N SER A 100 20.44 18.47 -27.89
CA SER A 100 21.27 19.66 -28.15
C SER A 100 22.78 19.39 -28.18
N THR A 101 23.23 18.25 -28.72
CA THR A 101 24.64 18.09 -29.09
C THR A 101 24.84 17.02 -30.16
N LEU A 102 24.53 17.36 -31.42
CA LEU A 102 25.25 16.85 -32.60
C LEU A 102 25.21 17.97 -33.66
N ASP A 103 26.42 18.34 -34.09
CA ASP A 103 26.87 19.31 -35.12
C ASP A 103 25.83 20.13 -35.91
#